data_AF-A0A1G5QBB4-F1
#
_entry.id   AF-A0A1G5QBB4-F1
#
_cell.length_a   1.000
_cell.length_b   1.000
_cell.length_c   1.000
_cell.angle_alpha   90.00
_cell.angle_beta   90.00
_cell.angle_gamma   90.00
#
_symmetry.space_group_name_H-M   'P 1'
#
loop_
_entity.id
_entity.type
_entity.pdbx_description
1 polymer ?
#
loop_
_entity_poly.entity_id
_entity_poly.type
_entity_poly.pdbx_seq_one_letter_code
_entity_poly.pdbx_strand_id
1 'polypeptide(L)'
;MPAVPLADAEYAALTFAADLETFWASGRPERWGWSYTQLDPLHARVDAIGVTADGSVDDYCILLDARSYDEMPPGVYFVLPANPQGPRPQPGSRWLPSHIDVPFGFAIHQTYNYPDGSTDQLVCFSQSRDYYISNHTPQPGEKWQPGAHTLAATLSRLHEVLSPPYYMGRAGALDS
;
A
#
# COMPACT_ATOMS: atom_id res chain seq x y z
N MET A 1 -9.18 23.18 3.27
CA MET A 1 -8.24 22.05 3.38
C MET A 1 -7.16 22.26 2.34
N PRO A 2 -5.86 22.13 2.67
CA PRO A 2 -4.82 22.27 1.66
C PRO A 2 -4.99 21.17 0.61
N ALA A 3 -4.79 21.52 -0.66
CA ALA A 3 -4.69 20.53 -1.73
C ALA A 3 -3.61 19.51 -1.38
N VAL A 4 -3.76 18.25 -1.81
CA VAL A 4 -2.66 17.29 -1.75
C VAL A 4 -1.49 17.92 -2.50
N PRO A 5 -0.34 18.17 -1.85
CA PRO A 5 0.79 18.69 -2.57
C PRO A 5 1.19 17.62 -3.59
N LEU A 6 1.16 18.03 -4.86
CA LEU A 6 1.80 17.26 -5.90
C LEU A 6 3.28 17.59 -5.78
N ALA A 7 4.09 16.56 -5.58
CA ALA A 7 5.52 16.71 -5.72
C ALA A 7 5.82 17.09 -7.18
N ASP A 8 6.99 17.68 -7.41
CA ASP A 8 7.52 17.77 -8.76
C ASP A 8 7.54 16.37 -9.38
N ALA A 9 6.85 16.18 -10.51
CA ALA A 9 6.59 14.85 -11.05
C ALA A 9 7.88 14.14 -11.49
N GLU A 10 8.88 14.90 -11.94
CA GLU A 10 10.17 14.34 -12.32
C GLU A 10 10.95 13.91 -11.08
N TYR A 11 10.98 14.76 -10.05
CA TYR A 11 11.59 14.42 -8.75
C TYR A 11 10.93 13.19 -8.10
N ALA A 12 9.59 13.15 -8.09
CA ALA A 12 8.81 12.05 -7.54
C ALA A 12 9.12 10.73 -8.25
N ALA A 13 9.11 10.75 -9.60
CA ALA A 13 9.40 9.58 -10.41
C ALA A 13 10.83 9.06 -10.20
N LEU A 14 11.82 9.96 -10.18
CA LEU A 14 13.22 9.60 -9.97
C LEU A 14 13.45 9.01 -8.58
N THR A 15 12.95 9.67 -7.54
CA THR A 15 13.11 9.21 -6.14
C THR A 15 12.35 7.90 -5.91
N PHE A 16 11.14 7.76 -6.44
CA PHE A 16 10.36 6.52 -6.36
C PHE A 16 11.06 5.35 -7.04
N ALA A 17 11.57 5.54 -8.25
CA ALA A 17 12.31 4.50 -8.97
C ALA A 17 13.58 4.08 -8.22
N ALA A 18 14.35 5.04 -7.70
CA ALA A 18 15.57 4.76 -6.94
C ALA A 18 15.28 3.96 -5.64
N ASP A 19 14.21 4.31 -4.93
CA ASP A 19 13.81 3.62 -3.71
C ASP A 19 13.23 2.22 -3.98
N LEU A 20 12.52 2.04 -5.10
CA LEU A 20 12.07 0.72 -5.56
C LEU A 20 13.29 -0.16 -5.84
N GLU A 21 14.23 0.31 -6.66
CA GLU A 21 15.45 -0.43 -6.97
C GLU A 21 16.22 -0.79 -5.70
N THR A 22 16.40 0.17 -4.79
CA THR A 22 17.10 -0.05 -3.52
C THR A 22 16.40 -1.09 -2.65
N PHE A 23 15.07 -1.04 -2.55
CA PHE A 23 14.30 -1.99 -1.76
C PHE A 23 14.39 -3.42 -2.30
N TRP A 24 14.26 -3.60 -3.62
CA TRP A 24 14.40 -4.91 -4.25
C TRP A 24 15.86 -5.42 -4.23
N ALA A 25 16.84 -4.55 -4.44
CA ALA A 25 18.26 -4.91 -4.33
C ALA A 25 18.66 -5.44 -2.93
N SER A 26 17.86 -5.16 -1.88
CA SER A 26 18.06 -5.72 -0.54
C SER A 26 17.82 -7.23 -0.45
N GLY A 27 17.16 -7.84 -1.43
CA GLY A 27 16.78 -9.25 -1.45
C GLY A 27 15.66 -9.62 -0.47
N ARG A 28 15.11 -8.65 0.29
CA ARG A 28 14.00 -8.90 1.22
C ARG A 28 12.71 -9.30 0.48
N PRO A 29 12.28 -8.56 -0.56
CA PRO A 29 11.02 -8.86 -1.24
C PRO A 29 11.01 -10.27 -1.84
N GLU A 30 12.11 -10.69 -2.45
CA GLU A 30 12.25 -12.02 -3.07
C GLU A 30 12.16 -13.14 -2.03
N ARG A 31 12.73 -12.93 -0.83
CA ARG A 31 12.59 -13.90 0.28
C ARG A 31 11.16 -14.00 0.81
N TRP A 32 10.35 -12.97 0.62
CA TRP A 32 8.92 -12.97 0.91
C TRP A 32 8.08 -13.51 -0.26
N GLY A 33 8.72 -13.86 -1.38
CA GLY A 33 8.07 -14.29 -2.61
C GLY A 33 7.39 -13.15 -3.37
N TRP A 34 7.76 -11.90 -3.09
CA TRP A 34 7.20 -10.73 -3.74
C TRP A 34 8.00 -10.35 -4.98
N SER A 35 7.31 -9.77 -5.96
CA SER A 35 7.92 -9.16 -7.14
C SER A 35 7.22 -7.85 -7.47
N TYR A 36 7.75 -7.07 -8.41
CA TYR A 36 7.05 -5.88 -8.90
C TYR A 36 7.20 -5.71 -10.40
N THR A 37 6.30 -4.91 -10.95
CA THR A 37 6.34 -4.40 -12.31
C THR A 37 6.12 -2.89 -12.26
N GLN A 38 7.06 -2.12 -12.80
CA GLN A 38 6.84 -0.69 -13.04
C GLN A 38 5.77 -0.55 -14.12
N LEU A 39 4.68 0.19 -13.84
CA LEU A 39 3.60 0.42 -14.80
C LEU A 39 3.86 1.68 -15.62
N ASP A 40 4.31 2.73 -14.94
CA ASP A 40 4.70 4.02 -15.48
C ASP A 40 5.64 4.73 -14.47
N PRO A 41 6.20 5.92 -14.75
CA PRO A 41 7.17 6.56 -13.85
C PRO A 41 6.67 6.82 -12.42
N LEU A 42 5.35 6.87 -12.18
CA LEU A 42 4.77 7.18 -10.86
C LEU A 42 3.98 6.01 -10.26
N HIS A 43 3.91 4.86 -10.94
CA HIS A 43 3.15 3.72 -10.46
C HIS A 43 3.89 2.40 -10.64
N ALA A 44 3.79 1.55 -9.63
CA ALA A 44 4.27 0.18 -9.67
C ALA A 44 3.20 -0.78 -9.14
N ARG A 45 3.10 -1.96 -9.76
CA ARG A 45 2.35 -3.09 -9.22
C ARG A 45 3.31 -3.98 -8.44
N VAL A 46 3.00 -4.27 -7.19
CA VAL A 46 3.67 -5.29 -6.39
C VAL A 46 2.80 -6.55 -6.39
N ASP A 47 3.37 -7.65 -6.85
CA ASP A 47 2.77 -8.97 -6.71
C ASP A 47 3.26 -9.54 -5.38
N ALA A 48 2.35 -9.56 -4.41
CA ALA A 48 2.61 -9.88 -3.01
C ALA A 48 1.94 -11.20 -2.61
N ILE A 49 2.47 -11.77 -1.55
CA ILE A 49 1.96 -13.00 -0.93
C ILE A 49 1.55 -12.71 0.50
N GLY A 50 0.36 -13.18 0.89
CA GLY A 50 -0.09 -13.31 2.27
C GLY A 50 0.08 -14.73 2.79
N VAL A 51 0.53 -14.89 4.03
CA VAL A 51 0.76 -16.21 4.67
C VAL A 51 0.03 -16.28 6.00
N THR A 52 -0.89 -17.23 6.14
CA THR A 52 -1.63 -17.46 7.40
C THR A 52 -0.79 -18.25 8.40
N ALA A 53 -1.22 -18.28 9.66
CA ALA A 53 -0.49 -18.99 10.72
C ALA A 53 -0.38 -20.51 10.49
N ASP A 54 -1.30 -21.11 9.71
CA ASP A 54 -1.26 -22.52 9.30
C ASP A 54 -0.43 -22.78 8.04
N GLY A 55 0.16 -21.73 7.45
CA GLY A 55 1.00 -21.82 6.26
C GLY A 55 0.25 -21.75 4.93
N SER A 56 -1.06 -21.48 4.92
CA SER A 56 -1.79 -21.19 3.68
C SER A 56 -1.28 -19.91 3.03
N VAL A 57 -1.27 -19.89 1.70
CA VAL A 57 -0.64 -18.85 0.88
C VAL A 57 -1.67 -18.26 -0.07
N ASP A 58 -1.82 -16.94 -0.05
CA ASP A 58 -2.69 -16.18 -0.95
C ASP A 58 -1.92 -15.13 -1.74
N ASP A 59 -2.30 -14.95 -3.00
CA ASP A 59 -1.76 -13.94 -3.90
C ASP A 59 -2.54 -12.62 -3.85
N TYR A 60 -1.81 -11.50 -3.93
CA TYR A 60 -2.35 -10.15 -4.00
C TYR A 60 -1.60 -9.32 -5.04
N CYS A 61 -2.32 -8.43 -5.71
CA CYS A 61 -1.72 -7.33 -6.48
C CYS A 61 -1.95 -6.02 -5.72
N ILE A 62 -0.88 -5.25 -5.53
CA ILE A 62 -0.89 -3.99 -4.81
C ILE A 62 -0.37 -2.90 -5.74
N LEU A 63 -1.15 -1.84 -5.93
CA LEU A 63 -0.72 -0.64 -6.64
C LEU A 63 -0.06 0.32 -5.65
N LEU A 64 1.16 0.73 -5.99
CA LEU A 64 1.84 1.88 -5.40
C LEU A 64 1.63 3.10 -6.29
N ASP A 65 1.33 4.24 -5.68
CA ASP A 65 1.09 5.53 -6.34
C ASP A 65 2.00 6.60 -5.74
N ALA A 66 2.93 7.11 -6.55
CA ALA A 66 3.99 8.01 -6.14
C ALA A 66 3.72 9.49 -6.46
N ARG A 67 2.49 9.88 -6.81
CA ARG A 67 2.18 11.27 -7.24
C ARG A 67 2.48 12.37 -6.20
N SER A 68 2.61 12.00 -4.93
CA SER A 68 2.97 12.90 -3.82
C SER A 68 4.32 12.54 -3.18
N TYR A 69 5.11 11.71 -3.85
CA TYR A 69 6.36 11.17 -3.30
C TYR A 69 7.54 12.13 -3.58
N ASP A 70 8.49 12.34 -2.69
CA ASP A 70 8.63 11.77 -1.34
C ASP A 70 8.10 12.70 -0.23
N GLU A 71 7.34 13.75 -0.59
CA GLU A 71 6.73 14.67 0.39
C GLU A 71 5.73 13.94 1.31
N MET A 72 5.06 12.93 0.78
CA MET A 72 4.20 11.98 1.47
C MET A 72 4.63 10.54 1.16
N PRO A 73 4.22 9.55 1.98
CA PRO A 73 4.39 8.15 1.61
C PRO A 73 3.66 7.86 0.29
N PRO A 74 3.96 6.72 -0.39
CA PRO A 74 3.18 6.31 -1.55
C PRO A 74 1.72 6.01 -1.16
N GLY A 75 0.81 6.19 -2.10
CA GLY A 75 -0.53 5.60 -2.02
C GLY A 75 -0.43 4.08 -2.16
N VAL A 76 -1.28 3.35 -1.44
CA VAL A 76 -1.29 1.89 -1.42
C VAL A 76 -2.71 1.40 -1.67
N TYR A 77 -2.90 0.52 -2.65
CA TYR A 77 -4.20 -0.03 -2.99
C TYR A 77 -4.10 -1.51 -3.31
N PHE A 78 -4.99 -2.33 -2.75
CA PHE A 78 -5.24 -3.68 -3.26
C PHE A 78 -6.07 -3.59 -4.54
N VAL A 79 -5.63 -4.28 -5.59
CA VAL A 79 -6.15 -4.11 -6.95
C VAL A 79 -6.39 -5.45 -7.64
N LEU A 80 -7.21 -5.43 -8.69
CA LEU A 80 -7.42 -6.60 -9.54
C LEU A 80 -6.17 -6.83 -10.42
N PRO A 81 -5.65 -8.07 -10.52
CA PRO A 81 -4.44 -8.34 -11.31
C PRO A 81 -4.56 -7.95 -12.79
N ALA A 82 -5.75 -8.13 -13.37
CA ALA A 82 -6.03 -7.85 -14.77
C ALA A 82 -6.08 -6.35 -15.10
N ASN A 83 -6.32 -5.49 -14.11
CA ASN A 83 -6.38 -4.05 -14.30
C ASN A 83 -5.91 -3.28 -13.04
N PRO A 84 -4.60 -3.20 -12.79
CA PRO A 84 -4.05 -2.63 -11.56
C PRO A 84 -4.37 -1.14 -11.35
N GLN A 85 -4.49 -0.36 -12.43
CA GLN A 85 -4.87 1.06 -12.38
C GLN A 85 -6.39 1.28 -12.55
N GLY A 86 -7.16 0.19 -12.59
CA GLY A 86 -8.61 0.22 -12.74
C GLY A 86 -9.38 0.43 -11.44
N PRO A 87 -10.70 0.17 -11.48
CA PRO A 87 -11.55 0.19 -10.29
C PRO A 87 -11.02 -0.75 -9.20
N ARG A 88 -11.15 -0.32 -7.95
CA ARG A 88 -10.75 -1.14 -6.79
C ARG A 88 -11.67 -2.36 -6.63
N PRO A 89 -11.17 -3.45 -6.03
CA PRO A 89 -11.98 -4.62 -5.74
C PRO A 89 -13.18 -4.24 -4.86
N GLN A 90 -14.33 -4.82 -5.19
CA GLN A 90 -15.58 -4.61 -4.45
C GLN A 90 -15.52 -5.29 -3.07
N PRO A 91 -16.36 -4.87 -2.12
CA PRO A 91 -16.53 -5.58 -0.85
C PRO A 91 -16.79 -7.08 -1.03
N GLY A 92 -16.02 -7.92 -0.33
CA GLY A 92 -16.09 -9.38 -0.41
C GLY A 92 -15.23 -10.01 -1.53
N SER A 93 -14.47 -9.21 -2.28
CA SER A 93 -13.47 -9.72 -3.24
C SER A 93 -12.37 -10.52 -2.56
N ARG A 94 -11.93 -11.61 -3.22
CA ARG A 94 -10.74 -12.39 -2.81
C ARG A 94 -9.45 -11.59 -2.85
N TRP A 95 -9.43 -10.47 -3.58
CA TRP A 95 -8.26 -9.61 -3.75
C TRP A 95 -8.05 -8.64 -2.59
N LEU A 96 -8.84 -8.78 -1.52
CA LEU A 96 -8.71 -8.01 -0.28
C LEU A 96 -8.30 -8.95 0.85
N PRO A 97 -7.32 -8.58 1.69
CA PRO A 97 -6.94 -9.39 2.83
C PRO A 97 -7.85 -9.15 4.04
N SER A 98 -7.94 -10.15 4.89
CA SER A 98 -8.46 -10.07 6.26
C SER A 98 -7.31 -10.09 7.25
N HIS A 99 -7.44 -9.34 8.34
CA HIS A 99 -6.43 -9.25 9.39
C HIS A 99 -7.08 -9.06 10.77
N ILE A 100 -6.35 -9.45 11.81
CA ILE A 100 -6.66 -9.02 13.19
C ILE A 100 -6.05 -7.64 13.48
N ASP A 101 -6.28 -7.12 14.68
CA ASP A 101 -5.69 -5.85 15.12
C ASP A 101 -4.16 -5.88 15.09
N VAL A 102 -3.57 -4.84 14.51
CA VAL A 102 -2.12 -4.68 14.35
C VAL A 102 -1.62 -3.52 15.22
N PRO A 103 -0.51 -3.66 15.97
CA PRO A 103 -0.10 -2.67 17.00
C PRO A 103 0.15 -1.25 16.51
N PHE A 104 0.45 -1.06 15.23
CA PHE A 104 0.75 0.26 14.65
C PHE A 104 -0.47 0.95 14.02
N GLY A 105 -1.67 0.38 14.16
CA GLY A 105 -2.89 0.91 13.56
C GLY A 105 -2.92 0.67 12.05
N PHE A 106 -3.61 -0.39 11.64
CA PHE A 106 -3.82 -0.73 10.24
C PHE A 106 -5.29 -1.07 10.00
N ALA A 107 -5.86 -0.53 8.93
CA ALA A 107 -7.20 -0.89 8.48
C ALA A 107 -7.31 -0.80 6.96
N ILE A 108 -8.21 -1.59 6.37
CA ILE A 108 -8.59 -1.47 4.96
C ILE A 108 -10.06 -1.10 4.90
N HIS A 109 -10.33 0.13 4.48
CA HIS A 109 -11.68 0.58 4.17
C HIS A 109 -11.91 0.36 2.68
N GLN A 110 -12.75 -0.64 2.36
CA GLN A 110 -13.06 -1.01 0.98
C GLN A 110 -13.78 0.10 0.22
N THR A 111 -14.49 0.97 0.95
CA THR A 111 -15.13 2.18 0.43
C THR A 111 -15.03 3.26 1.50
N TYR A 112 -14.29 4.32 1.20
CA TYR A 112 -14.06 5.46 2.08
C TYR A 112 -14.44 6.76 1.38
N ASN A 113 -15.18 7.61 2.09
CA ASN A 113 -15.55 8.93 1.61
C ASN A 113 -14.50 9.93 2.10
N TYR A 114 -13.67 10.42 1.18
CA TYR A 114 -12.61 11.37 1.48
C TYR A 114 -13.18 12.77 1.74
N PRO A 115 -12.45 13.63 2.48
CA PRO A 115 -12.88 15.00 2.76
C PRO A 115 -13.10 15.88 1.51
N ASP A 116 -12.50 15.52 0.37
CA ASP A 116 -12.67 16.21 -0.91
C ASP A 116 -13.95 15.79 -1.67
N GLY A 117 -14.74 14.88 -1.10
CA GLY A 117 -15.97 14.36 -1.69
C GLY A 117 -15.78 13.16 -2.61
N SER A 118 -14.54 12.71 -2.83
CA SER A 118 -14.26 11.49 -3.58
C SER A 118 -14.53 10.23 -2.75
N THR A 119 -14.75 9.11 -3.44
CA THR A 119 -14.93 7.80 -2.81
C THR A 119 -13.96 6.80 -3.44
N ASP A 120 -13.12 6.17 -2.64
CA ASP A 120 -12.17 5.13 -3.08
C ASP A 120 -11.84 4.16 -1.92
N GLN A 121 -11.00 3.16 -2.16
CA GLN A 121 -10.40 2.32 -1.12
C GLN A 121 -9.38 3.13 -0.31
N LEU A 122 -9.41 3.01 1.02
CA LEU A 122 -8.41 3.57 1.92
C LEU A 122 -7.66 2.41 2.62
N VAL A 123 -6.38 2.23 2.29
CA VAL A 123 -5.44 1.43 3.08
C VAL A 123 -4.80 2.33 4.13
N CYS A 124 -5.34 2.27 5.35
CA CYS A 124 -5.12 3.22 6.42
C CYS A 124 -3.99 2.77 7.36
N PHE A 125 -2.83 3.42 7.26
CA PHE A 125 -1.72 3.34 8.22
C PHE A 125 -0.74 4.49 7.98
N SER A 126 0.07 4.86 8.97
CA SER A 126 0.91 6.06 8.94
C SER A 126 1.99 6.11 7.85
N GLN A 127 2.27 5.00 7.19
CA GLN A 127 3.21 4.90 6.06
C GLN A 127 2.51 4.75 4.71
N SER A 128 1.23 5.15 4.62
CA SER A 128 0.44 5.26 3.38
C SER A 128 -0.04 6.69 3.22
N ARG A 129 0.00 7.23 1.99
CA ARG A 129 -0.50 8.59 1.68
C ARG A 129 -1.90 8.82 2.23
N ASP A 130 -2.77 7.83 2.06
CA ASP A 130 -4.20 7.99 2.27
C ASP A 130 -4.55 8.21 3.75
N TYR A 131 -3.67 7.81 4.66
CA TYR A 131 -3.74 8.19 6.07
C TYR A 131 -3.72 9.71 6.25
N TYR A 132 -2.88 10.45 5.52
CA TYR A 132 -2.69 11.90 5.66
C TYR A 132 -3.78 12.74 5.02
N ILE A 133 -4.45 12.21 4.00
CA ILE A 133 -5.53 12.89 3.28
C ILE A 133 -6.93 12.44 3.73
N SER A 134 -6.98 11.45 4.62
CA SER A 134 -8.18 11.06 5.36
C SER A 134 -8.41 11.97 6.59
N ASN A 135 -9.40 11.65 7.43
CA ASN A 135 -9.67 12.37 8.68
C ASN A 135 -8.68 12.07 9.84
N HIS A 136 -7.54 11.42 9.58
CA HIS A 136 -6.54 11.16 10.60
C HIS A 136 -5.67 12.39 10.87
N THR A 137 -5.11 12.45 12.09
CA THR A 137 -4.10 13.43 12.48
C THR A 137 -2.88 12.66 13.00
N PRO A 138 -1.83 12.51 12.18
CA PRO A 138 -0.63 11.76 12.58
C PRO A 138 0.01 12.35 13.83
N GLN A 139 0.31 11.51 14.81
CA GLN A 139 1.14 11.89 15.96
C GLN A 139 2.58 12.15 15.51
N PRO A 140 3.38 12.94 16.26
CA PRO A 140 4.75 13.29 15.85
C PRO A 140 5.63 12.08 15.46
N GLY A 141 5.49 10.95 16.15
CA GLY A 141 6.25 9.72 15.84
C GLY A 141 5.70 8.90 14.68
N GLU A 142 4.51 9.20 14.18
CA GLU A 142 3.87 8.51 13.05
C GLU A 142 4.12 9.25 11.72
N LYS A 143 4.49 10.53 11.80
CA LYS A 143 4.66 11.38 10.63
C LYS A 143 5.76 10.86 9.71
N TRP A 144 5.43 10.84 8.43
CA TRP A 144 6.36 10.69 7.34
C TRP A 144 7.43 11.77 7.40
N GLN A 145 8.68 11.37 7.13
CA GLN A 145 9.84 12.26 7.12
C GLN A 145 10.47 12.19 5.73
N PRO A 146 10.17 13.15 4.83
CA PRO A 146 10.78 13.22 3.50
C PRO A 146 12.32 13.16 3.57
N GLY A 147 12.94 12.44 2.65
CA GLY A 147 14.38 12.17 2.62
C GLY A 147 14.92 11.21 3.69
N ALA A 148 14.14 10.85 4.72
CA ALA A 148 14.55 9.90 5.75
C ALA A 148 13.78 8.57 5.68
N HIS A 149 12.48 8.64 5.40
CA HIS A 149 11.65 7.47 5.12
C HIS A 149 11.61 7.21 3.61
N THR A 150 11.50 5.93 3.24
CA THR A 150 11.31 5.49 1.85
C THR A 150 10.15 4.51 1.77
N LEU A 151 9.72 4.15 0.56
CA LEU A 151 8.68 3.13 0.35
C LEU A 151 8.98 1.79 1.03
N ALA A 152 10.24 1.53 1.42
CA ALA A 152 10.60 0.36 2.22
C ALA A 152 9.86 0.33 3.56
N ALA A 153 9.58 1.49 4.17
CA ALA A 153 8.79 1.58 5.39
C ALA A 153 7.34 1.15 5.15
N THR A 154 6.75 1.60 4.04
CA THR A 154 5.41 1.21 3.59
C THR A 154 5.33 -0.30 3.36
N LEU A 155 6.22 -0.85 2.53
CA LEU A 155 6.17 -2.25 2.12
C LEU A 155 6.51 -3.20 3.26
N SER A 156 7.41 -2.83 4.17
CA SER A 156 7.71 -3.64 5.36
C SER A 156 6.50 -3.76 6.29
N ARG A 157 5.73 -2.68 6.48
CA ARG A 157 4.49 -2.71 7.29
C ARG A 157 3.40 -3.52 6.62
N LEU A 158 3.29 -3.43 5.31
CA LEU A 158 2.34 -4.23 4.55
C LEU A 158 2.68 -5.72 4.61
N HIS A 159 3.97 -6.07 4.52
CA HIS A 159 4.42 -7.45 4.71
C HIS A 159 4.10 -7.96 6.12
N GLU A 160 4.31 -7.14 7.16
CA GLU A 160 3.95 -7.49 8.54
C GLU A 160 2.45 -7.84 8.64
N VAL A 161 1.57 -7.02 8.05
CA VAL A 161 0.12 -7.28 8.02
C VAL A 161 -0.23 -8.56 7.25
N LEU A 162 0.46 -8.82 6.14
CA LEU A 162 0.26 -10.00 5.29
C LEU A 162 0.99 -11.25 5.81
N SER A 163 1.50 -11.22 7.04
CA SER A 163 2.21 -12.33 7.68
C SER A 163 1.57 -12.74 9.01
N PRO A 164 1.91 -13.92 9.56
CA PRO A 164 1.53 -14.27 10.92
C PRO A 164 2.17 -13.32 11.94
N PRO A 165 1.47 -12.97 13.04
CA PRO A 165 0.17 -13.51 13.45
C PRO A 165 -1.03 -12.69 12.92
N TYR A 166 -0.82 -11.70 12.05
CA TYR A 166 -1.85 -10.72 11.73
C TYR A 166 -2.76 -11.14 10.59
N TYR A 167 -2.22 -11.76 9.55
CA TYR A 167 -2.97 -12.15 8.36
C TYR A 167 -3.90 -13.35 8.61
N MET A 168 -5.18 -13.20 8.28
CA MET A 168 -6.25 -14.19 8.52
C MET A 168 -6.78 -14.82 7.23
N GLY A 169 -6.11 -14.63 6.10
CA GLY A 169 -6.59 -15.09 4.80
C GLY A 169 -7.33 -14.00 4.03
N ARG A 170 -7.98 -14.37 2.94
CA ARG A 170 -8.78 -13.46 2.11
C ARG A 170 -10.03 -12.98 2.83
N ALA A 171 -10.43 -11.74 2.57
CA ALA A 171 -11.63 -11.12 3.14
C ALA A 171 -12.93 -11.72 2.57
N GLY A 172 -12.88 -12.34 1.39
CA GLY A 172 -14.04 -12.99 0.80
C GLY A 172 -13.68 -13.90 -0.37
N ALA A 173 -14.73 -14.40 -1.04
CA ALA A 173 -14.63 -15.39 -2.10
C ALA A 173 -15.16 -14.89 -3.46
N LEU A 174 -15.54 -13.61 -3.58
CA LEU A 174 -15.88 -13.07 -4.91
C LEU A 174 -14.63 -13.06 -5.79
N ASP A 175 -14.82 -13.18 -7.11
CA ASP A 175 -13.75 -13.25 -8.12
C ASP A 175 -12.87 -14.52 -8.07
N SER A 176 -13.38 -15.59 -7.42
CA SER A 176 -12.75 -16.92 -7.40
C SER A 176 -12.90 -17.70 -8.70
#